data_AF-A0A418PQR3-F1
#
_entry.id   AF-A0A418PQR3-F1
#
_cell.length_a   1.000
_cell.length_b   1.000
_cell.length_c   1.000
_cell.angle_alpha   90.00
_cell.angle_beta   90.00
_cell.angle_gamma   90.00
#
_symmetry.space_group_name_H-M   'P 1'
#
loop_
_entity.id
_entity.type
_entity.pdbx_description
1 polymer ?
#
loop_
_entity_poly.entity_id
_entity_poly.type
_entity_poly.pdbx_seq_one_letter_code
_entity_poly.pdbx_strand_id
1 'polypeptide(L)'
;DDYWTIETTDLAWEEFDTSINNILNAKTEDIDNEIESLRNLYDLTPEIIESIKSINSLNIFSSFAKFKTALSKNVSDFSNHSEINFFKKSSDDDNTFYIGHTIVKIFKKDTVSGDQLYDSFLVSFLKEKNIFLSLMGLEMRNRFRENSAFIGKDFDDLSEDAFFYHKNNNGEHPYIFFDFLREILKDQVATFMYEKNLSLFDVLEEYFNSIDGNKKLADFQAGSNLNFKKDVFKLNYFYNRVNINNRLVNDFLRFGDVFYGRISTVDRDNIPIFLDRYFICITPHCDCLRSKEKIKNQFWFVEGKKEESQESVLKKTDGKFISFIKEQNSNEIIAVNWILKEFCQPIALLVENNRFTNKLIANYYGSNIELFFLNSIKENYAQRIANEAFGYPMRVGIDFVKK
;
A
#
# COMPACT_ATOMS: atom_id res chain seq x y z
N ASP A 1 7.87 41.12 -12.78
CA ASP A 1 8.80 42.15 -12.29
C ASP A 1 8.54 42.22 -10.80
N ASP A 2 9.18 41.44 -9.92
CA ASP A 2 10.55 40.92 -9.93
C ASP A 2 10.57 39.44 -9.53
N TYR A 3 11.24 38.62 -10.33
CA TYR A 3 11.61 37.27 -9.93
C TYR A 3 13.07 37.26 -9.53
N TRP A 4 13.33 36.58 -8.41
CA TRP A 4 14.62 36.06 -7.98
C TRP A 4 15.60 35.85 -9.14
N THR A 5 16.67 36.62 -9.13
CA THR A 5 17.90 36.27 -9.83
C THR A 5 18.99 36.28 -8.76
N ILE A 6 19.33 35.12 -8.20
CA ILE A 6 20.63 35.01 -7.53
C ILE A 6 21.62 35.19 -8.67
N GLU A 7 22.31 36.33 -8.71
CA GLU A 7 23.44 36.50 -9.62
C GLU A 7 24.37 35.31 -9.41
N THR A 8 24.75 34.62 -10.50
CA THR A 8 25.54 33.38 -10.50
C THR A 8 26.99 33.60 -10.07
N THR A 9 27.19 34.40 -9.03
CA THR A 9 28.44 34.59 -8.32
C THR A 9 28.45 33.61 -7.16
N ASP A 10 29.58 32.95 -6.93
CA ASP A 10 29.73 31.95 -5.86
C ASP A 10 29.43 32.53 -4.48
N LEU A 11 29.64 33.84 -4.29
CA LEU A 11 29.40 34.56 -3.02
C LEU A 11 27.92 34.62 -2.62
N ALA A 12 27.02 34.91 -3.57
CA ALA A 12 25.59 35.02 -3.27
C ALA A 12 24.97 33.66 -2.92
N TRP A 13 25.54 32.57 -3.45
CA TRP A 13 25.19 31.21 -3.08
C TRP A 13 25.74 30.81 -1.71
N GLU A 14 26.96 31.22 -1.36
CA GLU A 14 27.52 30.97 -0.03
C GLU A 14 26.76 31.70 1.08
N GLU A 15 26.36 32.96 0.87
CA GLU A 15 25.55 33.73 1.83
C GLU A 15 24.14 33.13 2.00
N PHE A 16 23.55 32.67 0.90
CA PHE A 16 22.26 31.98 0.90
C PHE A 16 22.33 30.63 1.63
N ASP A 17 23.33 29.80 1.34
CA ASP A 17 23.55 28.52 2.02
C ASP A 17 23.82 28.73 3.52
N THR A 18 24.51 29.81 3.89
CA THR A 18 24.75 30.16 5.30
C THR A 18 23.44 30.50 6.02
N SER A 19 22.58 31.29 5.39
CA SER A 19 21.28 31.67 5.95
C SER A 19 20.34 30.47 6.09
N ILE A 20 20.37 29.52 5.14
CA ILE A 20 19.64 28.25 5.24
C ILE A 20 20.16 27.42 6.42
N ASN A 21 21.49 27.29 6.55
CA ASN A 21 22.09 26.53 7.64
C ASN A 21 21.75 27.12 9.00
N ASN A 22 21.63 28.44 9.12
CA ASN A 22 21.21 29.08 10.36
C ASN A 22 19.76 28.71 10.70
N ILE A 23 18.82 28.80 9.75
CA ILE A 23 17.41 28.42 9.97
C ILE A 23 17.27 26.94 10.34
N LEU A 24 18.02 26.05 9.67
CA LEU A 24 17.95 24.61 9.93
C LEU A 24 18.59 24.19 11.26
N ASN A 25 19.53 24.96 11.79
CA ASN A 25 20.21 24.69 13.06
C ASN A 25 19.72 25.59 14.22
N ALA A 26 18.82 26.54 13.95
CA ALA A 26 18.26 27.41 14.97
C ALA A 26 17.44 26.61 16.00
N LYS A 27 17.51 27.05 17.26
CA LYS A 27 16.59 26.56 18.29
C LYS A 27 15.18 27.09 17.99
N THR A 28 14.15 26.39 18.48
CA THR A 28 12.74 26.77 18.24
C THR A 28 12.42 28.24 18.58
N GLU A 29 13.12 28.81 19.55
CA GLU A 29 13.00 30.20 20.00
C GLU A 29 13.67 31.22 19.06
N ASP A 30 14.62 30.78 18.21
CA ASP A 30 15.41 31.64 17.31
C ASP A 30 14.96 31.53 15.84
N ILE A 31 14.17 30.52 15.47
CA ILE A 31 13.72 30.25 14.10
C ILE A 31 12.99 31.47 13.50
N ASP A 32 12.10 32.12 14.26
CA ASP A 32 11.34 33.27 13.76
C ASP A 32 12.26 34.46 13.43
N ASN A 33 13.35 34.64 14.17
CA ASN A 33 14.32 35.72 13.93
C ASN A 33 15.19 35.44 12.69
N GLU A 34 15.58 34.18 12.48
CA GLU A 34 16.33 33.75 11.29
C GLU A 34 15.47 33.82 10.02
N ILE A 35 14.18 33.46 10.12
CA ILE A 35 13.22 33.59 9.02
C ILE A 35 12.97 35.07 8.68
N GLU A 36 12.86 35.96 9.67
CA GLU A 36 12.69 37.39 9.42
C GLU A 36 13.96 38.02 8.82
N SER A 37 15.14 37.55 9.22
CA SER A 37 16.42 37.95 8.62
C SER A 37 16.49 37.57 7.14
N LEU A 38 16.10 36.33 6.82
CA LEU A 38 16.01 35.84 5.44
C LEU A 38 14.94 36.60 4.63
N ARG A 39 13.79 36.91 5.24
CA ARG A 39 12.74 37.71 4.61
C ARG A 39 13.24 39.09 4.22
N ASN A 40 14.00 39.75 5.10
CA ASN A 40 14.56 41.08 4.83
C ASN A 40 15.63 41.06 3.73
N LEU A 41 16.37 39.94 3.61
CA LEU A 41 17.38 39.76 2.57
C LEU A 41 16.79 39.51 1.18
N TYR A 42 15.66 38.79 1.10
CA TYR A 42 15.15 38.23 -0.17
C TYR A 42 13.68 38.56 -0.49
N ASP A 43 13.08 39.50 0.25
CA ASP A 43 11.71 40.03 0.06
C ASP A 43 10.63 38.94 -0.11
N LEU A 44 10.63 37.97 0.81
CA LEU A 44 9.81 36.76 0.72
C LEU A 44 8.31 37.02 0.97
N THR A 45 7.45 36.34 0.22
CA THR A 45 5.99 36.43 0.40
C THR A 45 5.52 35.70 1.67
N PRO A 46 4.39 36.11 2.28
CA PRO A 46 3.84 35.44 3.47
C PRO A 46 3.61 33.93 3.32
N GLU A 47 3.18 33.49 2.13
CA GLU A 47 2.95 32.07 1.79
C GLU A 47 4.25 31.23 1.83
N ILE A 48 5.37 31.83 1.39
CA ILE A 48 6.68 31.18 1.44
C ILE A 48 7.16 31.11 2.89
N ILE A 49 6.92 32.16 3.69
CA ILE A 49 7.27 32.19 5.11
C ILE A 49 6.54 31.09 5.90
N GLU A 50 5.23 30.90 5.68
CA GLU A 50 4.49 29.80 6.31
C GLU A 50 5.05 28.43 5.90
N SER A 51 5.41 28.27 4.63
CA SER A 51 6.06 27.04 4.13
C SER A 51 7.41 26.80 4.82
N ILE A 52 8.21 27.84 5.04
CA ILE A 52 9.50 27.76 5.74
C ILE A 52 9.31 27.42 7.22
N LYS A 53 8.32 28.00 7.90
CA LYS A 53 8.01 27.67 9.31
C LYS A 53 7.60 26.21 9.53
N SER A 54 7.10 25.54 8.48
CA SER A 54 6.75 24.11 8.52
C SER A 54 7.97 23.16 8.46
N ILE A 55 9.17 23.71 8.26
CA ILE A 55 10.42 22.97 8.08
C ILE A 55 11.05 22.67 9.44
N ASN A 56 11.60 21.46 9.60
CA ASN A 56 12.10 20.97 10.89
C ASN A 56 13.54 20.43 10.74
N SER A 57 14.40 20.75 11.71
CA SER A 57 15.81 20.31 11.80
C SER A 57 15.99 18.79 11.91
N LEU A 58 14.95 18.05 12.28
CA LEU A 58 14.99 16.58 12.36
C LEU A 58 15.21 15.88 11.00
N ASN A 59 15.04 16.57 9.87
CA ASN A 59 15.21 16.01 8.53
C ASN A 59 15.79 17.03 7.54
N ILE A 60 17.03 17.46 7.79
CA ILE A 60 17.78 18.50 7.06
C ILE A 60 17.63 18.40 5.53
N PHE A 61 17.76 17.21 4.93
CA PHE A 61 17.66 17.07 3.47
C PHE A 61 16.24 17.23 2.92
N SER A 62 15.22 16.67 3.61
CA SER A 62 13.82 16.86 3.18
C SER A 62 13.37 18.29 3.44
N SER A 63 13.88 18.88 4.51
CA SER A 63 13.73 20.28 4.87
C SER A 63 14.35 21.20 3.82
N PHE A 64 15.56 20.89 3.35
CA PHE A 64 16.23 21.58 2.24
C PHE A 64 15.46 21.44 0.92
N ALA A 65 14.95 20.24 0.61
CA ALA A 65 14.14 20.01 -0.58
C ALA A 65 12.79 20.76 -0.53
N LYS A 66 12.12 20.77 0.62
CA LYS A 66 10.89 21.56 0.85
C LYS A 66 11.14 23.06 0.75
N PHE A 67 12.25 23.54 1.32
CA PHE A 67 12.67 24.94 1.25
C PHE A 67 12.92 25.36 -0.20
N LYS A 68 13.70 24.57 -0.95
CA LYS A 68 13.95 24.78 -2.38
C LYS A 68 12.66 24.77 -3.20
N THR A 69 11.71 23.92 -2.84
CA THR A 69 10.38 23.84 -3.48
C THR A 69 9.56 25.09 -3.19
N ALA A 70 9.45 25.51 -1.93
CA ALA A 70 8.72 26.71 -1.51
C ALA A 70 9.21 27.98 -2.21
N LEU A 71 10.52 28.07 -2.47
CA LEU A 71 11.13 29.22 -3.15
C LEU A 71 10.98 29.21 -4.68
N SER A 72 10.70 28.06 -5.30
CA SER A 72 10.84 27.91 -6.76
C SER A 72 9.60 28.26 -7.61
N LYS A 73 8.40 28.40 -7.03
CA LYS A 73 7.09 28.72 -7.68
C LYS A 73 6.72 28.00 -9.01
N ASN A 74 7.55 27.14 -9.59
CA ASN A 74 7.26 26.36 -10.80
C ASN A 74 6.73 24.97 -10.41
N VAL A 75 5.42 24.81 -10.56
CA VAL A 75 4.60 23.64 -10.17
C VAL A 75 4.66 22.50 -11.20
N SER A 76 5.76 22.33 -11.93
CA SER A 76 5.86 21.23 -12.90
C SER A 76 7.24 20.56 -12.85
N ASP A 77 7.20 19.30 -12.38
CA ASP A 77 8.21 18.25 -12.55
C ASP A 77 9.46 18.29 -11.67
N PHE A 78 9.29 18.42 -10.36
CA PHE A 78 10.03 17.55 -9.46
C PHE A 78 9.06 16.82 -8.53
N SER A 79 9.14 15.50 -8.58
CA SER A 79 8.24 14.53 -7.97
C SER A 79 7.81 14.88 -6.55
N ASN A 80 6.51 14.69 -6.31
CA ASN A 80 5.89 14.53 -5.00
C ASN A 80 6.66 13.53 -4.14
N HIS A 81 7.75 13.93 -3.51
CA HIS A 81 8.34 13.24 -2.37
C HIS A 81 7.72 13.81 -1.10
N SER A 82 6.38 13.80 -1.05
CA SER A 82 5.58 14.11 0.14
C SER A 82 5.57 12.95 1.14
N GLU A 83 6.23 11.82 0.83
CA GLU A 83 6.37 10.72 1.78
C GLU A 83 7.45 11.03 2.82
N ILE A 84 7.00 11.49 3.99
CA ILE A 84 7.76 11.65 5.24
C ILE A 84 8.56 10.38 5.62
N ASN A 85 8.24 9.23 5.03
CA ASN A 85 8.92 7.95 5.26
C ASN A 85 10.14 7.70 4.36
N PHE A 86 10.51 8.63 3.47
CA PHE A 86 11.61 8.39 2.53
C PHE A 86 12.99 8.54 3.19
N PHE A 87 13.11 9.24 4.31
CA PHE A 87 14.38 9.41 5.02
C PHE A 87 14.25 8.98 6.48
N LYS A 88 15.12 8.07 6.92
CA LYS A 88 15.22 7.67 8.33
C LYS A 88 16.70 7.63 8.72
N LYS A 89 17.07 8.28 9.83
CA LYS A 89 18.39 8.12 10.42
C LYS A 89 18.44 6.82 11.25
N SER A 90 19.57 6.12 11.25
CA SER A 90 19.75 4.97 12.14
C SER A 90 19.63 5.40 13.60
N SER A 91 19.06 4.54 14.44
CA SER A 91 18.98 4.78 15.89
C SER A 91 20.33 4.66 16.59
N ASP A 92 21.26 3.91 15.99
CA ASP A 92 22.49 3.43 16.65
C ASP A 92 23.76 3.89 15.95
N ASP A 93 23.65 4.60 14.82
CA ASP A 93 24.79 5.15 14.08
C ASP A 93 24.43 6.48 13.41
N ASP A 94 25.07 7.55 13.87
CA ASP A 94 24.82 8.90 13.36
C ASP A 94 25.18 9.10 11.88
N ASN A 95 26.04 8.24 11.33
CA ASN A 95 26.48 8.32 9.95
C ASN A 95 25.76 7.35 9.02
N THR A 96 24.76 6.61 9.52
CA THR A 96 23.94 5.70 8.72
C THR A 96 22.52 6.23 8.58
N PHE A 97 22.01 6.26 7.35
CA PHE A 97 20.63 6.67 7.05
C PHE A 97 20.03 5.84 5.91
N TYR A 98 18.71 5.84 5.86
CA TYR A 98 17.88 5.09 4.93
C TYR A 98 17.19 6.08 4.02
N ILE A 99 17.37 5.91 2.71
CA ILE A 99 16.65 6.65 1.68
C ILE A 99 15.76 5.67 0.92
N GLY A 100 14.47 5.63 1.25
CA GLY A 100 13.51 4.66 0.74
C GLY A 100 13.95 3.23 1.06
N HIS A 101 14.55 2.56 0.08
CA HIS A 101 15.07 1.20 0.21
C HIS A 101 16.60 1.09 0.08
N THR A 102 17.29 2.23 0.11
CA THR A 102 18.74 2.32 0.02
C THR A 102 19.31 2.64 1.39
N ILE A 103 20.37 1.93 1.77
CA ILE A 103 21.10 2.14 3.01
C ILE A 103 22.36 2.91 2.64
N VAL A 104 22.55 4.07 3.28
CA VAL A 104 23.70 4.92 3.04
C VAL A 104 24.46 5.07 4.34
N LYS A 105 25.75 4.74 4.31
CA LYS A 105 26.67 4.99 5.41
C LYS A 105 27.79 5.91 4.95
N ILE A 106 28.00 7.00 5.69
CA ILE A 106 29.08 7.95 5.44
C ILE A 106 30.28 7.55 6.30
N PHE A 107 31.44 7.45 5.66
CA PHE A 107 32.71 7.19 6.32
C PHE A 107 33.60 8.43 6.23
N LYS A 108 34.27 8.79 7.33
CA LYS A 108 35.35 9.79 7.28
C LYS A 108 36.62 9.11 6.76
N LYS A 109 37.24 9.69 5.72
CA LYS A 109 38.38 9.11 5.01
C LYS A 109 39.54 8.67 5.92
N ASP A 110 39.72 9.36 7.05
CA ASP A 110 40.84 9.11 7.97
C ASP A 110 40.51 8.12 9.10
N THR A 111 39.28 7.60 9.16
CA THR A 111 38.80 6.79 10.30
C THR A 111 38.65 5.30 10.02
N VAL A 112 38.54 4.91 8.75
CA VAL A 112 38.29 3.53 8.34
C VAL A 112 39.14 3.25 7.11
N SER A 113 39.96 2.20 7.14
CA SER A 113 40.72 1.78 5.96
C SER A 113 39.77 1.22 4.89
N GLY A 114 40.18 1.25 3.62
CA GLY A 114 39.36 0.75 2.51
C GLY A 114 38.83 -0.67 2.73
N ASP A 115 39.67 -1.55 3.30
CA ASP A 115 39.34 -2.94 3.57
C ASP A 115 38.32 -3.11 4.72
N GLN A 116 38.20 -2.12 5.60
CA GLN A 116 37.27 -2.14 6.74
C GLN A 116 35.90 -1.53 6.43
N LEU A 117 35.71 -0.95 5.24
CA LEU A 117 34.47 -0.28 4.86
C LEU A 117 33.28 -1.25 4.90
N TYR A 118 33.46 -2.47 4.39
CA TYR A 118 32.40 -3.47 4.33
C TYR A 118 32.01 -3.95 5.74
N ASP A 119 32.98 -4.34 6.56
CA ASP A 119 32.72 -4.80 7.93
C ASP A 119 32.08 -3.70 8.78
N SER A 120 32.57 -2.46 8.65
CA SER A 120 31.99 -1.33 9.35
C SER A 120 30.57 -1.04 8.87
N PHE A 121 30.29 -1.14 7.56
CA PHE A 121 28.93 -1.06 7.04
C PHE A 121 28.03 -2.15 7.63
N LEU A 122 28.50 -3.40 7.63
CA LEU A 122 27.76 -4.53 8.19
C LEU A 122 27.45 -4.33 9.67
N VAL A 123 28.40 -3.88 10.48
CA VAL A 123 28.17 -3.65 11.91
C VAL A 123 27.05 -2.63 12.16
N SER A 124 27.00 -1.55 11.39
CA SER A 124 25.91 -0.57 11.52
C SER A 124 24.59 -1.14 11.03
N PHE A 125 24.61 -1.87 9.92
CA PHE A 125 23.41 -2.51 9.40
C PHE A 125 22.84 -3.55 10.38
N LEU A 126 23.70 -4.39 10.98
CA LEU A 126 23.35 -5.44 11.95
C LEU A 126 22.67 -4.91 13.23
N LYS A 127 22.88 -3.65 13.57
CA LYS A 127 22.28 -3.01 14.75
C LYS A 127 20.88 -2.45 14.51
N GLU A 128 20.41 -2.40 13.26
CA GLU A 128 19.10 -1.85 12.92
C GLU A 128 17.91 -2.61 13.49
N LYS A 129 16.83 -1.86 13.74
CA LYS A 129 15.49 -2.41 13.96
C LYS A 129 14.97 -3.09 12.69
N ASN A 130 14.44 -4.31 12.85
CA ASN A 130 13.82 -5.14 11.79
C ASN A 130 14.78 -5.67 10.72
N ILE A 131 16.06 -5.86 11.04
CA ILE A 131 17.07 -6.31 10.07
C ILE A 131 16.67 -7.57 9.31
N PHE A 132 16.03 -8.55 9.95
CA PHE A 132 15.62 -9.78 9.27
C PHE A 132 14.71 -9.50 8.07
N LEU A 133 13.72 -8.61 8.24
CA LEU A 133 12.82 -8.23 7.14
C LEU A 133 13.55 -7.44 6.05
N SER A 134 14.52 -6.61 6.42
CA SER A 134 15.37 -5.89 5.46
C SER A 134 16.25 -6.84 4.64
N LEU A 135 16.90 -7.80 5.29
CA LEU A 135 17.69 -8.85 4.66
C LEU A 135 16.83 -9.70 3.73
N MET A 136 15.61 -10.05 4.13
CA MET A 136 14.66 -10.78 3.29
C MET A 136 14.34 -10.00 2.02
N GLY A 137 14.10 -8.69 2.14
CA GLY A 137 13.91 -7.82 0.97
C GLY A 137 15.14 -7.77 0.05
N LEU A 138 16.35 -7.77 0.61
CA LEU A 138 17.59 -7.78 -0.17
C LEU A 138 17.80 -9.13 -0.89
N GLU A 139 17.58 -10.26 -0.21
CA GLU A 139 17.71 -11.58 -0.84
C GLU A 139 16.70 -11.73 -1.98
N MET A 140 15.44 -11.33 -1.79
CA MET A 140 14.42 -11.36 -2.84
C MET A 140 14.83 -10.54 -4.08
N ARG A 141 15.45 -9.37 -3.89
CA ARG A 141 15.93 -8.54 -5.00
C ARG A 141 17.12 -9.16 -5.73
N ASN A 142 18.07 -9.73 -4.98
CA ASN A 142 19.22 -10.41 -5.57
C ASN A 142 18.77 -11.63 -6.37
N ARG A 143 17.85 -12.43 -5.83
CA ARG A 143 17.21 -13.55 -6.53
C ARG A 143 16.56 -13.10 -7.81
N PHE A 144 15.76 -12.04 -7.77
CA PHE A 144 15.12 -11.50 -8.96
C PHE A 144 16.14 -11.05 -10.00
N ARG A 145 17.22 -10.36 -9.58
CA ARG A 145 18.30 -9.92 -10.48
C ARG A 145 19.01 -11.11 -11.13
N GLU A 146 19.42 -12.09 -10.34
CA GLU A 146 20.12 -13.28 -10.80
C GLU A 146 19.26 -14.13 -11.74
N ASN A 147 17.95 -14.19 -11.48
CA ASN A 147 17.01 -15.01 -12.26
C ASN A 147 16.27 -14.22 -13.36
N SER A 148 16.54 -12.93 -13.52
CA SER A 148 15.89 -12.09 -14.53
C SER A 148 16.12 -12.59 -15.96
N ALA A 149 17.23 -13.29 -16.21
CA ALA A 149 17.56 -13.90 -17.49
C ALA A 149 16.71 -15.16 -17.83
N PHE A 150 16.04 -15.77 -16.85
CA PHE A 150 15.18 -16.94 -17.09
C PHE A 150 13.75 -16.55 -17.53
N ILE A 151 13.36 -15.29 -17.31
CA ILE A 151 12.08 -14.76 -17.80
C ILE A 151 12.10 -14.81 -19.32
N GLY A 152 11.28 -15.68 -19.92
CA GLY A 152 11.18 -15.81 -21.38
C GLY A 152 11.69 -17.13 -21.96
N LYS A 153 12.42 -17.95 -21.19
CA LYS A 153 12.99 -19.19 -21.74
C LYS A 153 11.93 -20.15 -22.28
N ASP A 154 10.78 -20.24 -21.61
CA ASP A 154 9.66 -21.07 -22.06
C ASP A 154 8.85 -20.41 -23.19
N PHE A 155 9.03 -19.10 -23.43
CA PHE A 155 8.39 -18.40 -24.55
C PHE A 155 9.08 -18.68 -25.89
N ASP A 156 10.38 -18.95 -25.88
CA ASP A 156 11.15 -19.26 -27.10
C ASP A 156 10.65 -20.55 -27.78
N ASP A 157 10.06 -21.47 -27.00
CA ASP A 157 9.49 -22.72 -27.50
C ASP A 157 8.04 -22.57 -28.03
N LEU A 158 7.41 -21.40 -27.83
CA LEU A 158 6.04 -21.16 -28.29
C LEU A 158 6.04 -20.76 -29.76
N SER A 159 5.18 -21.41 -30.54
CA SER A 159 4.91 -21.01 -31.92
C SER A 159 4.27 -19.62 -31.96
N GLU A 160 4.89 -18.70 -32.70
CA GLU A 160 4.37 -17.36 -32.95
C GLU A 160 2.99 -17.42 -33.66
N ASP A 161 2.78 -18.41 -34.52
CA ASP A 161 1.48 -18.68 -35.14
C ASP A 161 0.41 -19.04 -34.10
N ALA A 162 0.73 -19.91 -33.14
CA ALA A 162 -0.18 -20.27 -32.05
C ALA A 162 -0.49 -19.08 -31.13
N PHE A 163 0.53 -18.25 -30.85
CA PHE A 163 0.39 -17.02 -30.08
C PHE A 163 -0.56 -16.02 -30.77
N PHE A 164 -0.35 -15.74 -32.05
CA PHE A 164 -1.22 -14.84 -32.80
C PHE A 164 -2.58 -15.45 -33.12
N TYR A 165 -2.69 -16.78 -33.25
CA TYR A 165 -3.97 -17.47 -33.31
C TYR A 165 -4.79 -17.22 -32.04
N HIS A 166 -4.18 -17.35 -30.85
CA HIS A 166 -4.85 -17.02 -29.59
C HIS A 166 -5.24 -15.54 -29.50
N LYS A 167 -4.36 -14.61 -29.93
CA LYS A 167 -4.67 -13.17 -30.00
C LYS A 167 -5.90 -12.90 -30.88
N ASN A 168 -5.92 -13.48 -32.09
CA ASN A 168 -6.98 -13.24 -33.07
C ASN A 168 -8.32 -13.86 -32.64
N ASN A 169 -8.31 -15.01 -31.97
CA ASN A 169 -9.51 -15.60 -31.38
C ASN A 169 -10.14 -14.72 -30.29
N ASN A 170 -9.37 -13.80 -29.70
CA ASN A 170 -9.86 -12.79 -28.74
C ASN A 170 -10.11 -11.43 -29.41
N GLY A 171 -10.24 -11.36 -30.73
CA GLY A 171 -10.35 -10.09 -31.49
C GLY A 171 -11.52 -9.19 -31.07
N GLU A 172 -12.64 -9.76 -30.65
CA GLU A 172 -13.79 -9.02 -30.12
C GLU A 172 -13.50 -8.38 -28.75
N HIS A 173 -12.58 -8.95 -27.98
CA HIS A 173 -12.23 -8.55 -26.62
C HIS A 173 -10.70 -8.54 -26.40
N PRO A 174 -9.95 -7.59 -26.99
CA PRO A 174 -8.48 -7.61 -26.98
C PRO A 174 -7.85 -7.58 -25.57
N TYR A 175 -8.57 -7.04 -24.59
CA TYR A 175 -8.12 -6.95 -23.20
C TYR A 175 -7.99 -8.32 -22.51
N ILE A 176 -8.71 -9.35 -22.97
CA ILE A 176 -8.56 -10.72 -22.47
C ILE A 176 -7.17 -11.26 -22.77
N PHE A 177 -6.68 -10.99 -23.99
CA PHE A 177 -5.34 -11.39 -24.39
C PHE A 177 -4.26 -10.67 -23.55
N PHE A 178 -4.45 -9.38 -23.25
CA PHE A 178 -3.51 -8.66 -22.39
C PHE A 178 -3.50 -9.17 -20.95
N ASP A 179 -4.66 -9.56 -20.39
CA ASP A 179 -4.69 -10.17 -19.06
C ASP A 179 -4.04 -11.57 -19.07
N PHE A 180 -4.21 -12.36 -20.13
CA PHE A 180 -3.46 -13.61 -20.32
C PHE A 180 -1.94 -13.40 -20.29
N LEU A 181 -1.43 -12.41 -21.03
CA LEU A 181 0.01 -12.07 -21.02
C LEU A 181 0.49 -11.67 -19.61
N ARG A 182 -0.33 -10.94 -18.85
CA ARG A 182 0.00 -10.55 -17.48
C ARG A 182 0.09 -11.75 -16.54
N GLU A 183 -0.81 -12.73 -16.68
CA GLU A 183 -0.76 -13.94 -15.87
C GLU A 183 0.48 -14.77 -16.18
N ILE A 184 0.86 -14.94 -17.46
CA ILE A 184 2.11 -15.66 -17.78
C ILE A 184 3.32 -14.93 -17.18
N LEU A 185 3.39 -13.60 -17.28
CA LEU A 185 4.47 -12.83 -16.69
C LEU A 185 4.53 -12.98 -15.16
N LYS A 186 3.37 -12.98 -14.49
CA LYS A 186 3.29 -13.20 -13.04
C LYS A 186 3.81 -14.59 -12.67
N ASP A 187 3.39 -15.62 -13.40
CA ASP A 187 3.82 -17.00 -13.15
C ASP A 187 5.33 -17.13 -13.32
N GLN A 188 5.89 -16.63 -14.41
CA GLN A 188 7.33 -16.64 -14.68
C GLN A 188 8.12 -15.91 -13.57
N VAL A 189 7.61 -14.78 -13.08
CA VAL A 189 8.20 -14.05 -11.95
C VAL A 189 8.01 -14.79 -10.62
N ALA A 190 6.97 -15.61 -10.46
CA ALA A 190 6.76 -16.36 -9.23
C ALA A 190 7.61 -17.64 -9.17
N THR A 191 7.89 -18.27 -10.32
CA THR A 191 8.56 -19.59 -10.40
C THR A 191 9.88 -19.66 -9.64
N PHE A 192 10.75 -18.64 -9.73
CA PHE A 192 12.04 -18.67 -9.05
C PHE A 192 11.94 -18.74 -7.51
N MET A 193 10.80 -18.33 -6.94
CA MET A 193 10.55 -18.44 -5.50
C MET A 193 10.26 -19.90 -5.08
N TYR A 194 9.83 -20.75 -6.01
CA TYR A 194 9.50 -22.16 -5.75
C TYR A 194 10.64 -23.12 -6.09
N GLU A 195 11.57 -22.72 -6.96
CA GLU A 195 12.71 -23.55 -7.36
C GLU A 195 13.75 -23.72 -6.24
N LYS A 196 13.90 -22.72 -5.37
CA LYS A 196 14.87 -22.75 -4.26
C LYS A 196 14.37 -21.90 -3.09
N ASN A 197 14.45 -22.42 -1.86
CA ASN A 197 14.15 -21.65 -0.65
C ASN A 197 15.14 -20.50 -0.44
N LEU A 198 14.68 -19.39 0.13
CA LEU A 198 15.56 -18.29 0.56
C LEU A 198 16.49 -18.77 1.69
N SER A 199 17.77 -18.43 1.61
CA SER A 199 18.78 -18.79 2.61
C SER A 199 18.44 -18.25 4.01
N LEU A 200 17.72 -17.13 4.06
CA LEU A 200 17.21 -16.57 5.30
C LEU A 200 16.21 -17.46 6.05
N PHE A 201 15.54 -18.39 5.36
CA PHE A 201 14.64 -19.32 6.02
C PHE A 201 15.42 -20.33 6.88
N ASP A 202 16.62 -20.72 6.45
CA ASP A 202 17.45 -21.70 7.16
C ASP A 202 17.99 -21.14 8.49
N VAL A 203 18.20 -19.82 8.59
CA VAL A 203 18.73 -19.14 9.79
C VAL A 203 17.64 -18.48 10.64
N LEU A 204 16.36 -18.64 10.28
CA LEU A 204 15.26 -17.95 10.95
C LEU A 204 15.18 -18.29 12.44
N GLU A 205 15.25 -19.57 12.79
CA GLU A 205 15.18 -20.01 14.19
C GLU A 205 16.40 -19.58 14.99
N GLU A 206 17.60 -19.70 14.42
CA GLU A 206 18.84 -19.23 15.06
C GLU A 206 18.79 -17.73 15.33
N TYR A 207 18.35 -16.94 14.35
CA TYR A 207 18.19 -15.49 14.51
C TYR A 207 17.12 -15.15 15.57
N PHE A 208 15.96 -15.82 15.54
CA PHE A 208 14.91 -15.62 16.53
C PHE A 208 15.42 -15.87 17.95
N ASN A 209 16.20 -16.93 18.13
CA ASN A 209 16.82 -17.27 19.41
C ASN A 209 17.91 -16.26 19.81
N SER A 210 18.75 -15.82 18.86
CA SER A 210 19.87 -14.91 19.14
C SER A 210 19.42 -13.53 19.63
N ILE A 211 18.19 -13.11 19.30
CA ILE A 211 17.62 -11.83 19.72
C ILE A 211 16.70 -11.93 20.94
N ASP A 212 16.66 -13.09 21.61
CA ASP A 212 15.70 -13.42 22.66
C ASP A 212 14.24 -13.19 22.19
N GLY A 213 13.91 -13.80 21.05
CA GLY A 213 12.64 -13.63 20.36
C GLY A 213 11.42 -13.94 21.25
N ASN A 214 11.54 -14.93 22.15
CA ASN A 214 10.48 -15.26 23.11
C ASN A 214 10.20 -14.12 24.09
N LYS A 215 11.25 -13.50 24.64
CA LYS A 215 11.08 -12.32 25.49
C LYS A 215 10.52 -11.14 24.72
N LYS A 216 11.06 -10.86 23.53
CA LYS A 216 10.53 -9.77 22.67
C LYS A 216 9.06 -9.97 22.30
N LEU A 217 8.65 -11.21 22.06
CA LEU A 217 7.26 -11.57 21.80
C LEU A 217 6.39 -11.37 23.05
N ALA A 218 6.86 -11.85 24.21
CA ALA A 218 6.18 -11.64 25.48
C ALA A 218 6.04 -10.15 25.80
N ASP A 219 7.09 -9.35 25.62
CA ASP A 219 7.08 -7.89 25.80
C ASP A 219 6.11 -7.21 24.80
N PHE A 220 6.08 -7.67 23.55
CA PHE A 220 5.16 -7.19 22.53
C PHE A 220 3.70 -7.50 22.86
N GLN A 221 3.43 -8.66 23.47
CA GLN A 221 2.10 -9.08 23.92
C GLN A 221 1.68 -8.42 25.25
N ALA A 222 2.63 -8.23 26.17
CA ALA A 222 2.40 -7.69 27.52
C ALA A 222 2.34 -6.16 27.55
N GLY A 223 2.99 -5.47 26.60
CA GLY A 223 2.85 -4.03 26.42
C GLY A 223 1.39 -3.67 26.21
N SER A 224 0.80 -2.93 27.15
CA SER A 224 -0.62 -2.58 27.25
C SER A 224 -1.19 -1.68 26.12
N ASN A 225 -0.58 -1.63 24.93
CA ASN A 225 -0.62 -0.46 24.06
C ASN A 225 -1.14 -0.70 22.63
N LEU A 226 -1.78 0.35 22.09
CA LEU A 226 -2.26 0.54 20.71
C LEU A 226 -1.38 -0.06 19.59
N ASN A 227 -0.07 -0.21 19.79
CA ASN A 227 0.87 -0.66 18.78
C ASN A 227 0.77 -2.16 18.45
N PHE A 228 0.49 -3.05 19.41
CA PHE A 228 0.34 -4.48 19.14
C PHE A 228 -0.76 -4.73 18.10
N LYS A 229 -1.96 -4.23 18.40
CA LYS A 229 -3.14 -4.40 17.54
C LYS A 229 -2.93 -3.76 16.18
N LYS A 230 -2.40 -2.54 16.15
CA LYS A 230 -2.10 -1.80 14.92
C LYS A 230 -1.10 -2.54 14.03
N ASP A 231 -0.03 -3.07 14.59
CA ASP A 231 1.01 -3.78 13.84
C ASP A 231 0.52 -5.14 13.33
N VAL A 232 -0.27 -5.87 14.12
CA VAL A 232 -0.90 -7.13 13.68
C VAL A 232 -1.96 -6.87 12.60
N PHE A 233 -2.78 -5.83 12.73
CA PHE A 233 -3.71 -5.39 11.67
C PHE A 233 -2.96 -5.03 10.39
N LYS A 234 -1.83 -4.33 10.51
CA LYS A 234 -0.97 -3.99 9.37
C LYS A 234 -0.39 -5.22 8.69
N LEU A 235 0.03 -6.22 9.46
CA LEU A 235 0.48 -7.50 8.92
C LEU A 235 -0.64 -8.22 8.16
N ASN A 236 -1.83 -8.33 8.76
CA ASN A 236 -2.98 -8.96 8.12
C ASN A 236 -3.44 -8.22 6.86
N TYR A 237 -3.42 -6.88 6.90
CA TYR A 237 -3.69 -6.04 5.74
C TYR A 237 -2.70 -6.32 4.61
N PHE A 238 -1.41 -6.38 4.90
CA PHE A 238 -0.38 -6.73 3.91
C PHE A 238 -0.60 -8.14 3.35
N TYR A 239 -0.95 -9.09 4.20
CA TYR A 239 -1.13 -10.48 3.81
C TYR A 239 -2.35 -10.70 2.91
N ASN A 240 -3.45 -9.96 3.14
CA ASN A 240 -4.71 -10.19 2.44
C ASN A 240 -4.93 -9.36 1.17
N ARG A 241 -4.17 -8.28 0.96
CA ARG A 241 -4.40 -7.32 -0.14
C ARG A 241 -3.55 -7.61 -1.37
N VAL A 242 -4.04 -7.18 -2.54
CA VAL A 242 -3.18 -6.99 -3.71
C VAL A 242 -2.51 -5.62 -3.58
N ASN A 243 -1.19 -5.57 -3.77
CA ASN A 243 -0.42 -4.33 -3.63
C ASN A 243 -0.56 -3.44 -4.88
N ILE A 244 -1.74 -2.86 -5.07
CA ILE A 244 -2.03 -1.92 -6.16
C ILE A 244 -2.37 -0.57 -5.52
N ASN A 245 -1.52 0.44 -5.75
CA ASN A 245 -1.74 1.78 -5.22
C ASN A 245 -2.82 2.52 -6.03
N ASN A 246 -2.85 2.34 -7.35
CA ASN A 246 -3.83 2.92 -8.26
C ASN A 246 -4.17 1.91 -9.36
N ARG A 247 -5.46 1.77 -9.70
CA ARG A 247 -5.89 1.02 -10.88
C ARG A 247 -5.61 1.85 -12.14
N LEU A 248 -5.39 1.18 -13.26
CA LEU A 248 -5.24 1.85 -14.54
C LEU A 248 -6.56 2.54 -14.93
N VAL A 249 -6.45 3.68 -15.62
CA VAL A 249 -7.61 4.37 -16.18
C VAL A 249 -8.31 3.41 -17.15
N ASN A 250 -9.64 3.28 -17.03
CA ASN A 250 -10.48 2.36 -17.82
C ASN A 250 -10.25 0.85 -17.59
N ASP A 251 -9.60 0.47 -16.49
CA ASP A 251 -9.60 -0.93 -16.04
C ASP A 251 -11.03 -1.41 -15.73
N PHE A 252 -11.26 -2.71 -15.54
CA PHE A 252 -12.59 -3.25 -15.27
C PHE A 252 -12.78 -3.53 -13.78
N LEU A 253 -14.02 -3.56 -13.31
CA LEU A 253 -14.38 -4.21 -12.04
C LEU A 253 -13.85 -5.64 -12.08
N ARG A 254 -13.11 -6.07 -11.05
CA ARG A 254 -12.51 -7.40 -10.93
C ARG A 254 -13.03 -8.15 -9.73
N PHE A 255 -12.88 -9.47 -9.78
CA PHE A 255 -13.05 -10.35 -8.64
C PHE A 255 -12.15 -9.93 -7.48
N GLY A 256 -12.71 -9.88 -6.26
CA GLY A 256 -12.00 -9.46 -5.05
C GLY A 256 -11.89 -7.95 -4.84
N ASP A 257 -12.45 -7.12 -5.74
CA ASP A 257 -12.51 -5.67 -5.54
C ASP A 257 -13.46 -5.32 -4.40
N VAL A 258 -12.99 -4.45 -3.49
CA VAL A 258 -13.72 -4.00 -2.31
C VAL A 258 -14.10 -2.53 -2.45
N PHE A 259 -15.36 -2.25 -2.11
CA PHE A 259 -15.98 -0.95 -2.17
C PHE A 259 -16.60 -0.56 -0.84
N TYR A 260 -16.70 0.74 -0.62
CA TYR A 260 -17.47 1.37 0.43
C TYR A 260 -18.70 2.04 -0.17
N GLY A 261 -19.86 1.86 0.45
CA GLY A 261 -21.09 2.52 0.04
C GLY A 261 -21.93 2.93 1.24
N ARG A 262 -22.69 4.01 1.08
CA ARG A 262 -23.68 4.45 2.06
C ARG A 262 -25.06 4.10 1.54
N ILE A 263 -25.74 3.20 2.24
CA ILE A 263 -27.11 2.79 1.90
C ILE A 263 -28.11 3.59 2.74
N SER A 264 -29.23 3.98 2.14
CA SER A 264 -30.36 4.57 2.85
C SER A 264 -31.38 3.47 3.13
N THR A 265 -31.78 3.32 4.38
CA THR A 265 -32.90 2.47 4.81
C THR A 265 -33.88 3.32 5.60
N VAL A 266 -35.10 2.84 5.79
CA VAL A 266 -36.04 3.46 6.74
C VAL A 266 -36.06 2.69 8.05
N ASP A 267 -36.27 3.39 9.15
CA ASP A 267 -36.52 2.78 10.46
C ASP A 267 -38.00 2.41 10.65
N ARG A 268 -38.38 1.99 11.87
CA ARG A 268 -39.76 1.62 12.20
C ARG A 268 -40.74 2.79 12.12
N ASP A 269 -40.25 4.02 12.18
CA ASP A 269 -41.00 5.27 12.15
C ASP A 269 -40.91 5.98 10.79
N ASN A 270 -40.45 5.28 9.74
CA ASN A 270 -40.20 5.79 8.38
C ASN A 270 -39.16 6.92 8.29
N ILE A 271 -38.27 7.03 9.28
CA ILE A 271 -37.16 7.98 9.26
C ILE A 271 -36.01 7.39 8.45
N PRO A 272 -35.44 8.11 7.48
CA PRO A 272 -34.28 7.64 6.72
C PRO A 272 -33.05 7.52 7.62
N ILE A 273 -32.52 6.31 7.74
CA ILE A 273 -31.24 5.98 8.36
C ILE A 273 -30.22 5.70 7.25
N PHE A 274 -29.06 6.34 7.36
CA PHE A 274 -27.92 6.05 6.51
C PHE A 274 -26.99 5.05 7.19
N LEU A 275 -26.69 3.96 6.50
CA LEU A 275 -25.82 2.91 7.00
C LEU A 275 -24.60 2.79 6.10
N ASP A 276 -23.44 2.84 6.73
CA ASP A 276 -22.17 2.61 6.06
C ASP A 276 -21.95 1.10 5.88
N ARG A 277 -21.60 0.69 4.65
CA ARG A 277 -21.46 -0.72 4.24
C ARG A 277 -20.27 -0.92 3.32
N TYR A 278 -19.78 -2.16 3.33
CA TYR A 278 -18.70 -2.60 2.48
C TYR A 278 -19.21 -3.67 1.53
N PHE A 279 -18.69 -3.68 0.32
CA PHE A 279 -19.10 -4.61 -0.74
C PHE A 279 -17.85 -5.23 -1.35
N ILE A 280 -17.81 -6.56 -1.46
CA ILE A 280 -16.75 -7.25 -2.21
C ILE A 280 -17.33 -7.91 -3.44
N CYS A 281 -16.73 -7.67 -4.61
CA CYS A 281 -17.12 -8.33 -5.85
C CYS A 281 -16.67 -9.79 -5.82
N ILE A 282 -17.63 -10.71 -5.90
CA ILE A 282 -17.38 -12.16 -5.96
C ILE A 282 -17.74 -12.75 -7.33
N THR A 283 -17.93 -11.90 -8.33
CA THR A 283 -18.22 -12.32 -9.71
C THR A 283 -16.98 -12.95 -10.33
N PRO A 284 -17.06 -14.15 -10.93
CA PRO A 284 -15.92 -14.79 -11.58
C PRO A 284 -15.18 -13.87 -12.55
N HIS A 285 -13.84 -13.94 -12.57
CA HIS A 285 -13.01 -13.01 -13.32
C HIS A 285 -13.37 -12.94 -14.83
N CYS A 286 -13.61 -14.09 -15.45
CA CYS A 286 -13.98 -14.17 -16.86
C CYS A 286 -15.36 -13.58 -17.21
N ASP A 287 -16.23 -13.42 -16.21
CA ASP A 287 -17.55 -12.80 -16.35
C ASP A 287 -17.48 -11.30 -16.07
N CYS A 288 -16.61 -10.89 -15.16
CA CYS A 288 -16.28 -9.48 -14.93
C CYS A 288 -15.78 -8.80 -16.22
N LEU A 289 -14.90 -9.49 -16.96
CA LEU A 289 -14.32 -9.01 -18.21
C LEU A 289 -15.35 -8.89 -19.33
N ARG A 290 -16.29 -9.85 -19.42
CA ARG A 290 -17.33 -9.90 -20.47
C ARG A 290 -18.72 -9.60 -19.94
N SER A 291 -18.81 -8.56 -19.08
CA SER A 291 -20.01 -8.34 -18.27
C SER A 291 -21.27 -8.09 -19.08
N LYS A 292 -21.18 -7.34 -20.18
CA LYS A 292 -22.33 -7.00 -21.03
C LYS A 292 -22.94 -8.23 -21.71
N GLU A 293 -22.08 -9.16 -22.13
CA GLU A 293 -22.49 -10.34 -22.91
C GLU A 293 -22.94 -11.49 -22.02
N LYS A 294 -22.18 -11.77 -20.96
CA LYS A 294 -22.38 -12.98 -20.15
C LYS A 294 -23.38 -12.79 -19.01
N ILE A 295 -23.30 -11.65 -18.33
CA ILE A 295 -24.07 -11.38 -17.10
C ILE A 295 -24.94 -10.14 -17.21
N LYS A 296 -25.00 -9.50 -18.38
CA LYS A 296 -25.78 -8.26 -18.63
C LYS A 296 -25.54 -7.19 -17.56
N ASN A 297 -24.28 -7.02 -17.15
CA ASN A 297 -23.83 -6.16 -16.05
C ASN A 297 -24.44 -6.44 -14.66
N GLN A 298 -24.97 -7.65 -14.42
CA GLN A 298 -25.39 -8.10 -13.09
C GLN A 298 -24.22 -8.79 -12.39
N PHE A 299 -23.58 -8.07 -11.47
CA PHE A 299 -22.44 -8.56 -10.73
C PHE A 299 -22.88 -9.10 -9.37
N TRP A 300 -22.29 -10.21 -8.97
CA TRP A 300 -22.40 -10.77 -7.63
C TRP A 300 -21.44 -10.06 -6.68
N PHE A 301 -22.00 -9.60 -5.56
CA PHE A 301 -21.29 -9.01 -4.44
C PHE A 301 -21.65 -9.72 -3.14
N VAL A 302 -20.85 -9.49 -2.11
CA VAL A 302 -21.20 -9.75 -0.72
C VAL A 302 -21.15 -8.45 0.06
N GLU A 303 -22.19 -8.18 0.85
CA GLU A 303 -22.24 -7.04 1.77
C GLU A 303 -21.59 -7.42 3.10
N GLY A 304 -20.78 -6.50 3.65
CA GLY A 304 -20.08 -6.66 4.92
C GLY A 304 -20.19 -5.43 5.81
N LYS A 305 -19.86 -5.61 7.09
CA LYS A 305 -19.82 -4.54 8.09
C LYS A 305 -18.45 -4.44 8.74
N LYS A 306 -18.09 -3.23 9.15
CA LYS A 306 -16.93 -2.97 10.00
C LYS A 306 -17.12 -3.69 11.33
N GLU A 307 -16.08 -4.39 11.78
CA GLU A 307 -16.04 -4.98 13.11
C GLU A 307 -15.79 -3.91 14.17
N GLU A 308 -16.54 -3.97 15.26
CA GLU A 308 -16.49 -2.97 16.33
C GLU A 308 -15.25 -3.13 17.21
N SER A 309 -14.75 -4.37 17.36
CA SER A 309 -13.68 -4.70 18.29
C SER A 309 -12.51 -5.41 17.63
N GLN A 310 -11.37 -4.72 17.54
CA GLN A 310 -10.11 -5.32 17.07
C GLN A 310 -9.71 -6.55 17.90
N GLU A 311 -10.01 -6.56 19.19
CA GLU A 311 -9.72 -7.68 20.09
C GLU A 311 -10.48 -8.96 19.70
N SER A 312 -11.77 -8.81 19.40
CA SER A 312 -12.63 -9.92 18.96
C SER A 312 -12.15 -10.50 17.63
N VAL A 313 -11.73 -9.61 16.71
CA VAL A 313 -11.22 -9.99 15.39
C VAL A 313 -9.96 -10.84 15.53
N LEU A 314 -8.97 -10.39 16.30
CA LEU A 314 -7.68 -11.08 16.46
C LEU A 314 -7.80 -12.44 17.15
N LYS A 315 -8.80 -12.64 18.02
CA LYS A 315 -9.05 -13.92 18.68
C LYS A 315 -9.71 -14.97 17.76
N LYS A 316 -10.31 -14.55 16.65
CA LYS A 316 -11.14 -15.41 15.78
C LYS A 316 -10.89 -15.17 14.29
N THR A 317 -9.68 -14.78 13.90
CA THR A 317 -9.37 -14.42 12.51
C THR A 317 -9.31 -15.65 11.60
N ASP A 318 -8.73 -16.74 12.09
CA ASP A 318 -8.59 -17.98 11.32
C ASP A 318 -9.93 -18.67 11.12
N GLY A 319 -10.23 -19.05 9.88
CA GLY A 319 -11.46 -19.73 9.50
C GLY A 319 -12.68 -18.83 9.26
N LYS A 320 -12.61 -17.52 9.53
CA LYS A 320 -13.70 -16.58 9.24
C LYS A 320 -13.56 -15.87 7.89
N PHE A 321 -14.68 -15.34 7.40
CA PHE A 321 -14.77 -14.49 6.21
C PHE A 321 -14.57 -13.02 6.59
N ILE A 322 -13.35 -12.69 7.03
CA ILE A 322 -12.95 -11.34 7.41
C ILE A 322 -11.85 -10.85 6.46
N SER A 323 -11.93 -9.59 6.06
CA SER A 323 -10.87 -8.90 5.32
C SER A 323 -10.39 -7.66 6.07
N PHE A 324 -9.11 -7.36 5.95
CA PHE A 324 -8.48 -6.16 6.47
C PHE A 324 -8.32 -5.17 5.33
N ILE A 325 -8.85 -3.98 5.52
CA ILE A 325 -8.90 -2.93 4.50
C ILE A 325 -8.49 -1.59 5.12
N LYS A 326 -8.09 -0.65 4.27
CA LYS A 326 -7.71 0.69 4.69
C LYS A 326 -8.85 1.65 4.40
N GLU A 327 -9.31 2.35 5.43
CA GLU A 327 -10.41 3.30 5.31
C GLU A 327 -9.94 4.59 4.62
N GLN A 328 -10.71 5.08 3.65
CA GLN A 328 -10.30 6.15 2.74
C GLN A 328 -9.99 7.48 3.47
N ASN A 329 -10.74 7.78 4.55
CA ASN A 329 -10.67 9.09 5.23
C ASN A 329 -9.68 9.11 6.40
N SER A 330 -9.48 8.00 7.09
CA SER A 330 -8.68 7.93 8.32
C SER A 330 -7.30 7.32 8.12
N ASN A 331 -7.04 6.73 6.94
CA ASN A 331 -5.82 5.96 6.66
C ASN A 331 -5.63 4.77 7.63
N GLU A 332 -6.65 4.46 8.45
CA GLU A 332 -6.68 3.41 9.45
C GLU A 332 -7.00 2.07 8.80
N ILE A 333 -6.43 1.00 9.35
CA ILE A 333 -6.72 -0.37 8.92
C ILE A 333 -7.87 -0.89 9.79
N ILE A 334 -8.95 -1.28 9.13
CA ILE A 334 -10.15 -1.83 9.76
C ILE A 334 -10.34 -3.28 9.31
N ALA A 335 -11.13 -4.03 10.07
CA ALA A 335 -11.57 -5.36 9.71
C ALA A 335 -13.04 -5.30 9.27
N VAL A 336 -13.34 -5.91 8.12
CA VAL A 336 -14.69 -6.07 7.58
C VAL A 336 -15.06 -7.54 7.69
N ASN A 337 -16.21 -7.80 8.31
CA ASN A 337 -16.80 -9.12 8.36
C ASN A 337 -17.87 -9.24 7.28
N TRP A 338 -17.69 -10.23 6.41
CA TRP A 338 -18.56 -10.54 5.27
C TRP A 338 -19.75 -11.43 5.65
N ILE A 339 -19.87 -11.81 6.92
CA ILE A 339 -21.08 -12.38 7.51
C ILE A 339 -21.80 -11.26 8.28
N LEU A 340 -22.88 -10.73 7.71
CA LEU A 340 -23.68 -9.67 8.34
C LEU A 340 -24.62 -10.19 9.44
N LYS A 341 -25.24 -11.34 9.18
CA LYS A 341 -26.20 -12.02 10.08
C LYS A 341 -25.60 -13.36 10.51
N GLU A 342 -26.23 -14.46 10.12
CA GLU A 342 -25.77 -15.82 10.38
C GLU A 342 -24.96 -16.40 9.21
N PHE A 343 -25.08 -15.80 8.02
CA PHE A 343 -24.53 -16.34 6.78
C PHE A 343 -23.92 -15.26 5.89
N CYS A 344 -22.99 -15.69 5.03
CA CYS A 344 -22.48 -14.92 3.91
C CYS A 344 -23.46 -15.10 2.74
N GLN A 345 -24.09 -14.03 2.26
CA GLN A 345 -25.12 -14.11 1.21
C GLN A 345 -24.66 -13.33 -0.03
N PRO A 346 -24.77 -13.93 -1.23
CA PRO A 346 -24.49 -13.23 -2.47
C PRO A 346 -25.68 -12.32 -2.82
N ILE A 347 -25.37 -11.10 -3.24
CA ILE A 347 -26.34 -10.14 -3.77
C ILE A 347 -25.99 -9.81 -5.23
N ALA A 348 -26.99 -9.77 -6.10
CA ALA A 348 -26.81 -9.33 -7.48
C ALA A 348 -27.04 -7.81 -7.55
N LEU A 349 -26.04 -7.07 -8.03
CA LEU A 349 -26.12 -5.64 -8.28
C LEU A 349 -25.98 -5.37 -9.77
N LEU A 350 -26.91 -4.59 -10.32
CA LEU A 350 -26.78 -4.08 -11.68
C LEU A 350 -25.83 -2.88 -11.67
N VAL A 351 -24.67 -3.03 -12.29
CA VAL A 351 -23.65 -1.98 -12.37
C VAL A 351 -23.80 -1.23 -13.70
N GLU A 352 -24.04 0.08 -13.64
CA GLU A 352 -24.30 0.88 -14.86
C GLU A 352 -23.10 0.87 -15.81
N ASN A 353 -21.90 1.07 -15.26
CA ASN A 353 -20.63 1.00 -15.98
C ASN A 353 -19.61 0.25 -15.14
N ASN A 354 -19.14 -0.89 -15.64
CA ASN A 354 -18.13 -1.72 -14.97
C ASN A 354 -16.69 -1.27 -15.27
N ARG A 355 -16.49 -0.22 -16.06
CA ARG A 355 -15.18 0.40 -16.19
C ARG A 355 -14.89 1.22 -14.95
N PHE A 356 -13.71 0.98 -14.41
CA PHE A 356 -13.21 1.54 -13.20
C PHE A 356 -12.96 3.04 -13.37
N THR A 357 -13.81 3.79 -12.69
CA THR A 357 -13.49 5.10 -12.13
C THR A 357 -13.45 4.89 -10.60
N ASN A 358 -12.86 5.78 -9.81
CA ASN A 358 -12.76 5.60 -8.35
C ASN A 358 -14.12 5.34 -7.64
N LYS A 359 -15.23 5.49 -8.36
CA LYS A 359 -16.62 5.25 -7.98
C LYS A 359 -17.31 4.34 -9.01
N LEU A 360 -18.21 3.50 -8.55
CA LEU A 360 -19.19 2.77 -9.35
C LEU A 360 -20.61 3.17 -8.93
N ILE A 361 -21.55 3.14 -9.88
CA ILE A 361 -22.98 3.30 -9.62
C ILE A 361 -23.62 1.93 -9.79
N ALA A 362 -24.29 1.46 -8.74
CA ALA A 362 -24.93 0.16 -8.70
C ALA A 362 -26.38 0.27 -8.22
N ASN A 363 -27.26 -0.53 -8.81
CA ASN A 363 -28.63 -0.67 -8.33
C ASN A 363 -28.69 -1.66 -7.16
N TYR A 364 -29.06 -1.17 -5.99
CA TYR A 364 -29.25 -1.91 -4.75
C TYR A 364 -30.74 -1.88 -4.38
N TYR A 365 -31.44 -3.01 -4.56
CA TYR A 365 -32.87 -3.16 -4.31
C TYR A 365 -33.74 -2.03 -4.91
N GLY A 366 -33.47 -1.65 -6.15
CA GLY A 366 -34.23 -0.62 -6.87
C GLY A 366 -33.73 0.82 -6.64
N SER A 367 -32.77 1.04 -5.75
CA SER A 367 -32.16 2.35 -5.51
C SER A 367 -30.72 2.40 -6.02
N ASN A 368 -30.32 3.47 -6.68
CA ASN A 368 -28.94 3.65 -7.09
C ASN A 368 -28.08 4.07 -5.89
N ILE A 369 -26.98 3.34 -5.67
CA ILE A 369 -25.99 3.64 -4.64
C ILE A 369 -24.62 3.89 -5.28
N GLU A 370 -23.83 4.73 -4.61
CA GLU A 370 -22.46 5.00 -4.98
C GLU A 370 -21.51 4.09 -4.21
N LEU A 371 -20.63 3.41 -4.93
CA LEU A 371 -19.64 2.48 -4.40
C LEU A 371 -18.24 3.02 -4.68
N PHE A 372 -17.55 3.46 -3.64
CA PHE A 372 -16.19 4.00 -3.70
C PHE A 372 -15.18 2.87 -3.54
N PHE A 373 -14.26 2.72 -4.48
CA PHE A 373 -13.25 1.67 -4.40
C PHE A 373 -12.27 1.93 -3.26
N LEU A 374 -11.96 0.87 -2.51
CA LEU A 374 -10.96 0.91 -1.44
C LEU A 374 -9.67 0.20 -1.86
N ASN A 375 -9.78 -1.08 -2.23
CA ASN A 375 -8.66 -1.92 -2.61
C ASN A 375 -9.15 -3.23 -3.25
N SER A 376 -8.21 -4.02 -3.75
CA SER A 376 -8.45 -5.41 -4.17
C SER A 376 -7.87 -6.38 -3.14
N ILE A 377 -8.63 -7.43 -2.82
CA ILE A 377 -8.22 -8.54 -1.96
C ILE A 377 -7.62 -9.65 -2.83
N LYS A 378 -6.63 -10.39 -2.31
CA LYS A 378 -6.02 -11.51 -3.04
C LYS A 378 -7.07 -12.57 -3.39
N GLU A 379 -6.91 -13.17 -4.56
CA GLU A 379 -7.89 -14.07 -5.17
C GLU A 379 -8.26 -15.26 -4.26
N ASN A 380 -7.29 -15.87 -3.59
CA ASN A 380 -7.54 -16.97 -2.66
C ASN A 380 -8.46 -16.58 -1.48
N TYR A 381 -8.36 -15.35 -0.98
CA TYR A 381 -9.26 -14.85 0.07
C TYR A 381 -10.65 -14.55 -0.47
N ALA A 382 -10.73 -13.87 -1.63
CA ALA A 382 -11.99 -13.59 -2.30
C ALA A 382 -12.72 -14.89 -2.67
N GLN A 383 -12.00 -15.93 -3.11
CA GLN A 383 -12.53 -17.25 -3.43
C GLN A 383 -13.15 -17.95 -2.21
N ARG A 384 -12.52 -17.84 -1.04
CA ARG A 384 -13.12 -18.37 0.20
C ARG A 384 -14.47 -17.72 0.49
N ILE A 385 -14.57 -16.40 0.33
CA ILE A 385 -15.82 -15.64 0.52
C ILE A 385 -16.85 -16.04 -0.54
N ALA A 386 -16.45 -16.13 -1.80
CA ALA A 386 -17.32 -16.54 -2.90
C ALA A 386 -17.88 -17.96 -2.70
N ASN A 387 -17.04 -18.91 -2.28
CA ASN A 387 -17.46 -20.29 -2.01
C ASN A 387 -18.51 -20.36 -0.90
N GLU A 388 -18.33 -19.62 0.20
CA GLU A 388 -19.32 -19.58 1.27
C GLU A 388 -20.62 -18.94 0.80
N ALA A 389 -20.53 -17.82 0.08
CA ALA A 389 -21.69 -17.10 -0.43
C ALA A 389 -22.49 -17.97 -1.42
N PHE A 390 -21.85 -18.58 -2.41
CA PHE A 390 -22.54 -19.44 -3.38
C PHE A 390 -22.95 -20.81 -2.80
N GLY A 391 -22.38 -21.24 -1.67
CA GLY A 391 -22.87 -22.36 -0.89
C GLY A 391 -24.20 -22.07 -0.19
N TYR A 392 -24.52 -20.80 0.10
CA TYR A 392 -25.76 -20.43 0.79
C TYR A 392 -27.05 -20.83 0.03
N PRO A 393 -27.21 -20.52 -1.28
CA PRO A 393 -28.35 -20.96 -2.08
C PRO A 393 -28.54 -22.49 -2.16
N MET A 394 -27.49 -23.28 -1.92
CA MET A 394 -27.55 -24.75 -1.99
C MET A 394 -28.06 -25.41 -0.70
N ARG A 395 -28.32 -24.63 0.35
CA ARG A 395 -28.76 -25.17 1.64
C ARG A 395 -30.22 -25.62 1.55
N VAL A 396 -30.44 -26.92 1.74
CA VAL A 396 -31.78 -27.50 1.88
C VAL A 396 -32.16 -27.44 3.37
N GLY A 397 -33.13 -26.60 3.70
CA GLY A 397 -33.70 -26.55 5.05
C GLY A 397 -34.85 -27.54 5.19
N ILE A 398 -34.85 -28.30 6.28
CA ILE A 398 -36.03 -29.03 6.76
C ILE A 398 -36.46 -28.33 8.06
N ASP A 399 -37.63 -27.69 8.04
CA ASP A 399 -38.21 -27.10 9.24
C ASP A 399 -38.83 -28.19 10.11
N PHE A 400 -38.19 -28.52 11.22
CA PHE A 400 -38.82 -29.31 12.27
C PHE A 400 -39.71 -28.41 13.14
N VAL A 401 -40.86 -28.93 13.55
CA VAL A 401 -41.75 -28.25 14.51
C VAL A 401 -40.98 -28.00 15.80
N LYS A 402 -40.76 -26.72 16.14
CA LYS A 402 -40.12 -26.31 17.38
C LYS A 402 -41.17 -26.31 18.51
N LYS A 403 -40.78 -26.80 19.69
CA LYS A 403 -41.64 -26.85 20.89
C LYS A 403 -41.63 -25.53 21.64
#